data_AF-A0A835Y1A8-F1
#
_entry.id   AF-A0A835Y1A8-F1
#
_cell.length_a   1.000
_cell.length_b   1.000
_cell.length_c   1.000
_cell.angle_alpha   90.00
_cell.angle_beta   90.00
_cell.angle_gamma   90.00
#
_symmetry.space_group_name_H-M   'P 1'
#
loop_
_entity.id
_entity.type
_entity.pdbx_description
1 polymer ?
#
loop_
_entity_poly.entity_id
_entity_poly.type
_entity_poly.pdbx_seq_one_letter_code
_entity_poly.pdbx_strand_id
1 'polypeptide(L)'
;MARALLLAVMALTLGGSATAEEELPSKHRYDTGDDVVLFASKIGPFENPTETYPYYDLPFCQPPEGTRGKAESLGEALGSDRLVSTPYVIKYGVNVRHAILCKKSLDAAAVKGFRDAVMQGYYWQMYMDELPLWGFVGEVAKGANAGAGASASSERYFLFTYLSFDVFHDGQGHIVKVTVSSGPIRGGGYAAGTEDSSEYSEYSGAGTEYGGEGNGTAPLVPVDITVAGDIKDVEFKYSVRWVRSDFDSYDSRMDRYLAVALLPHHLERHRLAVT
;
A
#
# COMPACT_ATOMS: atom_id res chain seq x y z
N MET A 1 -11.33 51.10 -60.52
CA MET A 1 -10.24 50.16 -60.82
C MET A 1 -9.42 49.95 -59.56
N ALA A 2 -9.19 48.69 -59.22
CA ALA A 2 -8.65 48.21 -57.95
C ALA A 2 -7.13 48.43 -57.78
N ARG A 3 -6.66 48.43 -56.52
CA ARG A 3 -5.39 47.87 -55.98
C ARG A 3 -5.21 48.41 -54.54
N ALA A 4 -5.66 47.71 -53.50
CA ALA A 4 -5.00 46.60 -52.82
C ALA A 4 -3.59 46.98 -52.29
N LEU A 5 -3.53 47.38 -51.01
CA LEU A 5 -2.30 47.34 -50.21
C LEU A 5 -2.53 46.34 -49.07
N LEU A 6 -1.68 45.31 -49.04
CA LEU A 6 -1.65 44.25 -48.04
C LEU A 6 -1.07 44.78 -46.72
N LEU A 7 -1.81 44.58 -45.63
CA LEU A 7 -1.25 44.57 -44.26
C LEU A 7 -1.13 43.10 -43.83
N ALA A 8 0.11 42.60 -43.76
CA ALA A 8 0.41 41.31 -43.16
C ALA A 8 0.43 41.48 -41.64
N VAL A 9 -0.61 41.03 -40.96
CA VAL A 9 -0.61 40.84 -39.51
C VAL A 9 -0.17 39.40 -39.24
N MET A 10 1.07 39.21 -38.79
CA MET A 10 1.50 37.93 -38.22
C MET A 10 0.84 37.77 -36.84
N ALA A 11 -0.12 36.84 -36.74
CA ALA A 11 -0.59 36.34 -35.47
C ALA A 11 0.43 35.33 -34.94
N LEU A 12 1.19 35.69 -33.89
CA LEU A 12 1.90 34.72 -33.07
C LEU A 12 0.86 33.99 -32.20
N THR A 13 0.42 32.82 -32.64
CA THR A 13 -0.23 31.85 -31.76
C THR A 13 0.86 31.09 -31.01
N LEU A 14 1.18 31.52 -29.79
CA LEU A 14 1.84 30.62 -28.83
C LEU A 14 0.80 29.60 -28.37
N GLY A 15 0.70 28.50 -29.11
CA GLY A 15 0.07 27.28 -28.65
C GLY A 15 0.97 26.63 -27.61
N GLY A 16 0.81 27.03 -26.35
CA GLY A 16 1.32 26.26 -25.22
C GLY A 16 0.41 25.06 -25.01
N SER A 17 0.82 23.88 -25.46
CA SER A 17 0.24 22.62 -24.99
C SER A 17 0.71 22.42 -23.55
N ALA A 18 -0.02 22.99 -22.60
CA ALA A 18 0.03 22.52 -21.23
C ALA A 18 -0.61 21.13 -21.22
N THR A 19 0.21 20.09 -21.07
CA THR A 19 -0.29 18.79 -20.62
C THR A 19 -0.76 19.01 -19.19
N ALA A 20 -2.05 19.23 -19.00
CA ALA A 20 -2.65 19.17 -17.68
C ALA A 20 -2.40 17.75 -17.15
N GLU A 21 -1.62 17.61 -16.08
CA GLU A 21 -1.61 16.39 -15.29
C GLU A 21 -3.04 16.17 -14.80
N GLU A 22 -3.61 15.01 -15.13
CA GLU A 22 -5.01 14.70 -14.86
C GLU A 22 -5.19 14.41 -13.37
N GLU A 23 -5.46 15.46 -12.60
CA GLU A 23 -5.66 15.44 -11.15
C GLU A 23 -6.99 14.74 -10.77
N LEU A 24 -6.92 13.74 -9.88
CA LEU A 24 -8.09 12.96 -9.45
C LEU A 24 -8.84 13.68 -8.30
N PRO A 25 -10.14 14.01 -8.45
CA PRO A 25 -10.92 14.61 -7.37
C PRO A 25 -11.18 13.60 -6.23
N SER A 26 -11.13 14.09 -4.98
CA SER A 26 -11.45 13.28 -3.80
C SER A 26 -12.96 13.07 -3.68
N LYS A 27 -13.46 11.90 -4.09
CA LYS A 27 -14.85 11.46 -3.91
C LYS A 27 -14.89 10.50 -2.73
N HIS A 28 -15.71 10.77 -1.71
CA HIS A 28 -15.81 9.90 -0.53
C HIS A 28 -17.09 9.06 -0.46
N ARG A 29 -17.98 9.27 -1.44
CA ARG A 29 -19.24 8.54 -1.56
C ARG A 29 -19.26 7.80 -2.88
N TYR A 30 -19.43 6.49 -2.84
CA TYR A 30 -19.28 5.60 -3.97
C TYR A 30 -20.60 4.87 -4.27
N ASP A 31 -20.90 4.75 -5.56
CA ASP A 31 -21.88 3.81 -6.08
C ASP A 31 -21.20 2.45 -6.31
N THR A 32 -21.98 1.37 -6.31
CA THR A 32 -21.43 0.04 -6.59
C THR A 32 -20.76 0.00 -7.96
N GLY A 33 -19.50 -0.42 -8.00
CA GLY A 33 -18.69 -0.50 -9.22
C GLY A 33 -17.82 0.74 -9.49
N ASP A 34 -17.99 1.82 -8.73
CA ASP A 34 -17.12 2.99 -8.79
C ASP A 34 -15.66 2.62 -8.48
N ASP A 35 -14.74 3.31 -9.13
CA ASP A 35 -13.31 3.12 -8.88
C ASP A 35 -12.91 3.75 -7.54
N VAL A 36 -12.25 2.95 -6.70
CA VAL A 36 -11.65 3.36 -5.43
C VAL A 36 -10.15 3.36 -5.61
N VAL A 37 -9.55 4.54 -5.65
CA VAL A 37 -8.11 4.66 -5.93
C VAL A 37 -7.32 4.39 -4.65
N LEU A 38 -6.35 3.48 -4.75
CA LEU A 38 -5.34 3.26 -3.73
C LEU A 38 -4.10 4.11 -4.08
N PHE A 39 -3.74 5.04 -3.20
CA PHE A 39 -2.56 5.87 -3.35
C PHE A 39 -1.41 5.31 -2.51
N ALA A 40 -0.21 5.27 -3.06
CA ALA A 40 1.01 5.00 -2.30
C ALA A 40 1.70 6.30 -1.94
N SER A 41 2.33 6.32 -0.76
CA SER A 41 3.06 7.47 -0.26
C SER A 41 4.55 7.13 -0.21
N LYS A 42 4.95 6.30 0.75
CA LYS A 42 6.35 6.08 1.08
C LYS A 42 6.66 4.67 1.53
N ILE A 43 7.95 4.41 1.63
CA ILE A 43 8.56 3.28 2.33
C ILE A 43 9.60 3.80 3.32
N GLY A 44 9.91 3.02 4.34
CA GLY A 44 10.99 3.34 5.26
C GLY A 44 11.16 2.31 6.37
N PRO A 45 12.29 2.33 7.07
CA PRO A 45 12.54 1.46 8.22
C PRO A 45 11.56 1.74 9.35
N PHE A 46 10.91 0.69 9.86
CA PHE A 46 9.97 0.83 10.98
C PHE A 46 10.64 1.39 12.24
N GLU A 47 11.88 0.99 12.51
CA GLU A 47 12.67 1.44 13.67
C GLU A 47 13.20 2.88 13.53
N ASN A 48 13.12 3.49 12.34
CA ASN A 48 13.52 4.88 12.12
C ASN A 48 12.49 5.67 11.28
N PRO A 49 11.32 6.04 11.85
CA PRO A 49 10.22 6.66 11.10
C PRO A 49 10.51 8.03 10.45
N THR A 50 11.62 8.70 10.82
CA THR A 50 12.06 9.96 10.19
C THR A 50 12.70 9.73 8.82
N GLU A 51 13.23 8.54 8.58
CA GLU A 51 13.80 8.14 7.30
C GLU A 51 12.69 7.57 6.42
N THR A 52 12.38 8.27 5.32
CA THR A 52 11.31 7.88 4.41
C THR A 52 11.75 8.15 2.97
N TYR A 53 11.32 7.25 2.09
CA TYR A 53 11.63 7.27 0.66
C TYR A 53 10.34 7.10 -0.14
N PRO A 54 10.26 7.62 -1.37
CA PRO A 54 9.12 7.38 -2.25
C PRO A 54 8.82 5.88 -2.41
N TYR A 55 7.54 5.52 -2.45
CA TYR A 55 7.12 4.11 -2.53
C TYR A 55 7.80 3.32 -3.67
N TYR A 56 8.01 3.98 -4.81
CA TYR A 56 8.59 3.38 -6.02
C TYR A 56 10.12 3.39 -6.10
N ASP A 57 10.81 3.81 -5.05
CA ASP A 57 12.26 3.58 -4.92
C ASP A 57 12.57 2.08 -4.81
N LEU A 58 11.61 1.30 -4.33
CA LEU A 58 11.61 -0.15 -4.50
C LEU A 58 10.87 -0.56 -5.78
N PRO A 59 11.31 -1.62 -6.48
CA PRO A 59 10.76 -2.00 -7.77
C PRO A 59 9.43 -2.77 -7.63
N PHE A 60 8.40 -2.14 -7.06
CA PHE A 60 7.01 -2.60 -7.07
C PHE A 60 6.33 -2.43 -8.44
N CYS A 61 5.06 -2.85 -8.55
CA CYS A 61 4.26 -2.66 -9.77
C CYS A 61 3.84 -1.19 -9.92
N GLN A 62 4.14 -0.60 -11.07
CA GLN A 62 3.68 0.75 -11.45
C GLN A 62 2.54 0.65 -12.48
N PRO A 63 1.63 1.65 -12.54
CA PRO A 63 0.65 1.72 -13.61
C PRO A 63 1.32 1.86 -14.98
N PRO A 64 0.83 1.19 -16.04
CA PRO A 64 1.46 1.22 -17.37
C PRO A 64 1.43 2.61 -18.02
N GLU A 65 0.42 3.43 -17.68
CA GLU A 65 0.30 4.84 -18.09
C GLU A 65 1.18 5.80 -17.28
N GLY A 66 1.94 5.31 -16.30
CA GLY A 66 2.73 6.11 -15.37
C GLY A 66 1.97 6.46 -14.09
N THR A 67 2.70 6.97 -13.10
CA THR A 67 2.14 7.36 -11.80
C THR A 67 1.54 8.76 -11.87
N ARG A 68 0.30 8.94 -11.40
CA ARG A 68 -0.36 10.24 -11.26
C ARG A 68 -0.36 10.69 -9.81
N GLY A 69 -0.13 11.98 -9.56
CA GLY A 69 -0.25 12.56 -8.22
C GLY A 69 -1.71 12.70 -7.79
N LYS A 70 -1.99 12.58 -6.47
CA LYS A 70 -3.29 13.04 -5.91
C LYS A 70 -3.30 14.57 -5.91
N ALA A 71 -4.45 15.18 -6.21
CA ALA A 71 -4.64 16.61 -5.98
C ALA A 71 -4.59 16.87 -4.46
N GLU A 72 -3.55 17.58 -4.02
CA GLU A 72 -3.32 17.86 -2.61
C GLU A 72 -3.97 19.19 -2.20
N SER A 73 -4.64 19.18 -1.05
CA SER A 73 -5.06 20.40 -0.36
C SER A 73 -3.84 21.22 0.08
N LEU A 74 -4.02 22.52 0.34
CA LEU A 74 -2.95 23.41 0.80
C LEU A 74 -2.19 22.90 2.04
N GLY A 75 -2.82 22.07 2.87
CA GLY A 75 -2.18 21.40 4.01
C GLY A 75 -1.40 20.13 3.63
N GLU A 76 -1.87 19.36 2.65
CA GLU A 76 -1.18 18.17 2.12
C GLU A 76 0.04 18.56 1.27
N ALA A 77 -0.05 19.64 0.49
CA ALA A 77 1.06 20.18 -0.32
C ALA A 77 2.24 20.71 0.51
N LEU A 78 1.99 21.01 1.80
CA LEU A 78 3.02 21.37 2.77
C LEU A 78 3.57 20.13 3.52
N GLY A 79 2.89 18.98 3.39
CA GLY A 79 3.40 17.67 3.79
C GLY A 79 4.48 17.21 2.82
N SER A 80 5.53 16.57 3.33
CA SER A 80 6.70 16.18 2.53
C SER A 80 6.46 14.97 1.61
N ASP A 81 5.31 14.31 1.70
CA ASP A 81 5.08 13.02 1.03
C ASP A 81 4.00 13.12 -0.04
N ARG A 82 4.44 13.08 -1.30
CA ARG A 82 3.54 13.08 -2.47
C ARG A 82 2.81 11.76 -2.59
N LEU A 83 1.49 11.81 -2.72
CA LEU A 83 0.66 10.63 -2.99
C LEU A 83 0.67 10.29 -4.48
N VAL A 84 1.01 9.05 -4.81
CA VAL A 84 1.06 8.53 -6.19
C VAL A 84 0.08 7.39 -6.42
N SER A 85 -0.54 7.35 -7.60
CA SER A 85 -1.50 6.31 -7.98
C SER A 85 -0.84 4.93 -8.08
N THR A 86 -1.54 3.90 -7.63
CA THR A 86 -1.10 2.50 -7.75
C THR A 86 -1.89 1.75 -8.84
N PRO A 87 -1.38 0.62 -9.38
CA PRO A 87 -2.08 -0.15 -10.42
C PRO A 87 -3.21 -1.06 -9.89
N TYR A 88 -3.59 -0.95 -8.61
CA TYR A 88 -4.62 -1.81 -8.04
C TYR A 88 -6.00 -1.40 -8.56
N VAL A 89 -6.70 -2.33 -9.21
CA VAL A 89 -8.07 -2.12 -9.67
C VAL A 89 -9.02 -2.54 -8.56
N ILE A 90 -9.54 -1.55 -7.83
CA ILE A 90 -10.47 -1.74 -6.71
C ILE A 90 -11.78 -1.04 -7.07
N LYS A 91 -12.87 -1.82 -7.08
CA LYS A 91 -14.21 -1.32 -7.37
C LYS A 91 -15.09 -1.43 -6.13
N TYR A 92 -15.81 -0.36 -5.80
CA TYR A 92 -16.65 -0.30 -4.61
C TYR A 92 -17.70 -1.41 -4.61
N GLY A 93 -17.76 -2.20 -3.53
CA GLY A 93 -18.69 -3.32 -3.37
C GLY A 93 -18.40 -4.56 -4.22
N VAL A 94 -17.27 -4.63 -4.95
CA VAL A 94 -16.91 -5.77 -5.81
C VAL A 94 -15.74 -6.55 -5.20
N ASN A 95 -16.01 -7.80 -4.80
CA ASN A 95 -14.98 -8.69 -4.26
C ASN A 95 -14.04 -9.18 -5.36
N VAL A 96 -12.75 -9.20 -5.06
CA VAL A 96 -11.67 -9.67 -5.94
C VAL A 96 -10.86 -10.72 -5.19
N ARG A 97 -10.57 -11.85 -5.83
CA ARG A 97 -9.77 -12.93 -5.23
C ARG A 97 -8.55 -13.24 -6.08
N HIS A 98 -7.37 -13.15 -5.49
CA HIS A 98 -6.08 -13.51 -6.08
C HIS A 98 -5.84 -12.93 -7.48
N ALA A 99 -6.30 -11.70 -7.72
CA ALA A 99 -6.03 -11.00 -8.96
C ALA A 99 -4.54 -10.75 -9.11
N ILE A 100 -4.02 -10.94 -10.32
CA ILE A 100 -2.63 -10.62 -10.64
C ILE A 100 -2.56 -9.11 -10.89
N LEU A 101 -1.75 -8.43 -10.08
CA LEU A 101 -1.46 -7.01 -10.22
C LEU A 101 -0.48 -6.79 -11.37
N CYS A 102 0.68 -7.46 -11.31
CA CYS A 102 1.65 -7.48 -12.39
C CYS A 102 2.56 -8.71 -12.30
N LYS A 103 3.25 -9.02 -13.40
CA LYS A 103 4.35 -9.99 -13.43
C LYS A 103 5.65 -9.23 -13.63
N LYS A 104 6.68 -9.55 -12.85
CA LYS A 104 7.96 -8.86 -12.90
C LYS A 104 9.12 -9.86 -12.92
N SER A 105 10.16 -9.52 -13.67
CA SER A 105 11.47 -10.14 -13.50
C SER A 105 12.30 -9.21 -12.64
N LEU A 106 12.78 -9.70 -11.50
CA LEU A 106 13.65 -8.96 -10.60
C LEU A 106 15.09 -9.29 -10.98
N ASP A 107 15.86 -8.27 -11.35
CA ASP A 107 17.30 -8.44 -11.54
C ASP A 107 18.03 -8.47 -10.19
N ALA A 108 19.31 -8.82 -10.20
CA ALA A 108 20.13 -8.88 -8.99
C ALA A 108 20.14 -7.57 -8.18
N ALA A 109 20.01 -6.41 -8.84
CA ALA A 109 19.96 -5.11 -8.17
C ALA A 109 18.62 -4.90 -7.45
N ALA A 110 17.50 -5.24 -8.09
CA ALA A 110 16.17 -5.22 -7.52
C ALA A 110 16.03 -6.20 -6.34
N VAL A 111 16.55 -7.42 -6.49
CA VAL A 111 16.58 -8.43 -5.42
C VAL A 111 17.40 -7.93 -4.23
N LYS A 112 18.55 -7.29 -4.48
CA LYS A 112 19.35 -6.67 -3.42
C LYS A 112 18.56 -5.55 -2.72
N GLY A 113 17.93 -4.64 -3.46
CA GLY A 113 17.14 -3.55 -2.89
C GLY A 113 16.01 -4.05 -1.99
N PHE A 114 15.25 -5.05 -2.45
CA PHE A 114 14.23 -5.67 -1.61
C PHE A 114 14.81 -6.38 -0.39
N ARG A 115 15.95 -7.09 -0.54
CA ARG A 115 16.58 -7.76 0.60
C ARG A 115 17.03 -6.76 1.65
N ASP A 116 17.70 -5.68 1.24
CA ASP A 116 18.18 -4.64 2.14
C ASP A 116 17.01 -3.98 2.88
N ALA A 117 15.88 -3.76 2.20
CA ALA A 117 14.65 -3.26 2.79
C ALA A 117 14.04 -4.24 3.81
N VAL A 118 13.96 -5.54 3.48
CA VAL A 118 13.46 -6.59 4.39
C VAL A 118 14.37 -6.74 5.61
N MET A 119 15.70 -6.68 5.42
CA MET A 119 16.68 -6.72 6.51
C MET A 119 16.50 -5.58 7.51
N GLN A 120 16.10 -4.40 7.03
CA GLN A 120 15.88 -3.20 7.84
C GLN A 120 14.42 -3.05 8.33
N GLY A 121 13.58 -4.06 8.11
CA GLY A 121 12.17 -4.02 8.53
C GLY A 121 11.39 -2.89 7.86
N TYR A 122 11.62 -2.65 6.56
CA TYR A 122 10.91 -1.60 5.84
C TYR A 122 9.40 -1.88 5.79
N TYR A 123 8.62 -0.84 6.06
CA TYR A 123 7.19 -0.80 5.82
C TYR A 123 6.89 0.10 4.62
N TRP A 124 5.73 -0.12 4.00
CA TRP A 124 5.12 0.79 3.04
C TRP A 124 3.91 1.45 3.67
N GLN A 125 3.58 2.66 3.20
CA GLN A 125 2.38 3.39 3.56
C GLN A 125 1.56 3.72 2.31
N MET A 126 0.27 3.40 2.37
CA MET A 126 -0.72 3.68 1.34
C MET A 126 -1.98 4.31 1.95
N TYR A 127 -2.86 4.83 1.11
CA TYR A 127 -4.11 5.47 1.50
C TYR A 127 -5.23 5.01 0.58
N MET A 128 -6.34 4.58 1.18
CA MET A 128 -7.58 4.28 0.48
C MET A 128 -8.66 5.17 1.07
N ASP A 129 -9.24 6.06 0.27
CA ASP A 129 -10.26 7.01 0.73
C ASP A 129 -9.82 7.80 1.98
N GLU A 130 -8.55 8.20 1.98
CA GLU A 130 -7.82 8.89 3.07
C GLU A 130 -7.54 8.07 4.32
N LEU A 131 -8.01 6.82 4.38
CA LEU A 131 -7.68 5.90 5.45
C LEU A 131 -6.28 5.32 5.21
N PRO A 132 -5.34 5.49 6.15
CA PRO A 132 -3.99 5.01 5.98
C PRO A 132 -3.90 3.50 6.16
N LEU A 133 -3.01 2.90 5.39
CA LEU A 133 -2.69 1.49 5.36
C LEU A 133 -1.18 1.33 5.46
N TRP A 134 -0.75 0.36 6.25
CA TRP A 134 0.66 0.01 6.38
C TRP A 134 0.85 -1.49 6.23
N GLY A 135 2.04 -1.88 5.80
CA GLY A 135 2.45 -3.27 5.78
C GLY A 135 3.94 -3.38 5.57
N PHE A 136 4.52 -4.53 5.91
CA PHE A 136 5.93 -4.76 5.69
C PHE A 136 6.20 -5.13 4.23
N VAL A 137 7.39 -4.79 3.75
CA VAL A 137 7.88 -5.24 2.43
C VAL A 137 8.08 -6.76 2.42
N GLY A 138 8.46 -7.34 3.57
CA GLY A 138 8.72 -8.76 3.72
C GLY A 138 9.12 -9.11 5.15
N GLU A 139 9.66 -10.31 5.33
CA GLU A 139 10.06 -10.83 6.64
C GLU A 139 11.42 -11.52 6.61
N VAL A 140 12.09 -11.50 7.77
CA VAL A 140 13.30 -12.29 8.02
C VAL A 140 12.92 -13.51 8.84
N ALA A 141 13.06 -14.69 8.27
CA ALA A 141 12.92 -15.94 9.01
C ALA A 141 14.26 -16.38 9.59
N LYS A 142 14.31 -16.69 10.88
CA LYS A 142 15.54 -17.10 11.58
C LYS A 142 15.41 -18.49 12.21
N GLY A 143 16.52 -19.21 12.28
CA GLY A 143 16.62 -20.49 12.99
C GLY A 143 15.63 -21.53 12.46
N ALA A 144 14.84 -22.15 13.36
CA ALA A 144 13.87 -23.17 12.98
C ALA A 144 12.77 -22.67 12.01
N ASN A 145 12.48 -21.36 12.03
CA ASN A 145 11.48 -20.75 11.15
C ASN A 145 12.01 -20.51 9.73
N ALA A 146 13.33 -20.60 9.51
CA ALA A 146 13.94 -20.50 8.20
C ALA A 146 13.75 -21.78 7.33
N GLY A 147 13.04 -22.79 7.84
CA GLY A 147 12.61 -23.97 7.07
C GLY A 147 13.43 -25.24 7.34
N ALA A 148 13.00 -26.35 6.72
CA ALA A 148 13.60 -27.67 6.94
C ALA A 148 15.09 -27.68 6.53
N GLY A 149 15.97 -28.04 7.47
CA GLY A 149 17.43 -28.07 7.27
C GLY A 149 18.14 -26.74 7.59
N ALA A 150 17.44 -25.72 8.11
CA ALA A 150 18.05 -24.49 8.58
C ALA A 150 18.84 -24.71 9.88
N SER A 151 20.06 -24.16 9.93
CA SER A 151 20.87 -24.11 11.16
C SER A 151 20.32 -23.02 12.09
N ALA A 152 20.68 -23.08 13.38
CA ALA A 152 20.30 -22.06 14.37
C ALA A 152 20.75 -20.62 13.98
N SER A 153 21.74 -20.49 13.09
CA SER A 153 22.24 -19.22 12.56
C SER A 153 21.73 -18.87 11.15
N SER A 154 20.85 -19.67 10.54
CA SER A 154 20.36 -19.40 9.19
C SER A 154 19.28 -18.31 9.20
N GLU A 155 19.51 -17.27 8.42
CA GLU A 155 18.53 -16.23 8.11
C GLU A 155 18.05 -16.39 6.66
N ARG A 156 16.75 -16.32 6.44
CA ARG A 156 16.14 -16.25 5.11
C ARG A 156 15.30 -15.01 4.99
N TYR A 157 15.32 -14.43 3.80
CA TYR A 157 14.64 -13.18 3.49
C TYR A 157 13.51 -13.47 2.53
N PHE A 158 12.29 -13.12 2.93
CA PHE A 158 11.08 -13.39 2.16
C PHE A 158 10.41 -12.08 1.77
N LEU A 159 10.17 -11.88 0.47
CA LEU A 159 9.43 -10.75 -0.08
C LEU A 159 7.93 -11.05 -0.11
N PHE A 160 7.12 -10.13 0.42
CA PHE A 160 5.67 -10.23 0.32
C PHE A 160 5.19 -9.70 -1.03
N THR A 161 4.63 -10.60 -1.84
CA THR A 161 4.08 -10.27 -3.16
C THR A 161 2.55 -10.37 -3.21
N TYR A 162 1.90 -10.57 -2.06
CA TYR A 162 0.45 -10.64 -1.96
C TYR A 162 -0.09 -9.74 -0.86
N LEU A 163 -1.11 -8.93 -1.20
CA LEU A 163 -1.86 -8.10 -0.27
C LEU A 163 -3.34 -8.50 -0.28
N SER A 164 -3.93 -8.67 0.90
CA SER A 164 -5.38 -8.87 1.04
C SER A 164 -6.00 -7.70 1.78
N PHE A 165 -6.87 -6.98 1.10
CA PHE A 165 -7.61 -5.84 1.65
C PHE A 165 -8.99 -6.29 2.12
N ASP A 166 -9.34 -5.95 3.35
CA ASP A 166 -10.71 -5.97 3.83
C ASP A 166 -11.20 -4.54 3.96
N VAL A 167 -12.21 -4.19 3.16
CA VAL A 167 -12.76 -2.84 3.05
C VAL A 167 -14.16 -2.85 3.64
N PHE A 168 -14.33 -2.11 4.73
CA PHE A 168 -15.59 -2.02 5.45
C PHE A 168 -16.37 -0.80 4.98
N HIS A 169 -17.68 -0.96 4.80
CA HIS A 169 -18.56 0.09 4.35
C HIS A 169 -19.87 0.15 5.14
N ASP A 170 -20.47 1.34 5.20
CA ASP A 170 -21.73 1.60 5.93
C ASP A 170 -23.00 1.22 5.13
N GLY A 171 -22.85 0.93 3.84
CA GLY A 171 -23.96 0.63 2.93
C GLY A 171 -24.66 1.87 2.34
N GLN A 172 -24.21 3.07 2.70
CA GLN A 172 -24.66 4.35 2.12
C GLN A 172 -23.68 4.90 1.06
N GLY A 173 -22.61 4.15 0.80
CA GLY A 173 -21.59 4.51 -0.18
C GLY A 173 -20.28 4.96 0.45
N HIS A 174 -20.10 4.87 1.77
CA HIS A 174 -18.87 5.32 2.41
C HIS A 174 -18.01 4.18 2.90
N ILE A 175 -16.69 4.34 2.76
CA ILE A 175 -15.71 3.46 3.38
C ILE A 175 -15.49 3.93 4.82
N VAL A 176 -15.64 3.02 5.77
CA VAL A 176 -15.57 3.34 7.21
C VAL A 176 -14.36 2.75 7.90
N LYS A 177 -13.74 1.72 7.32
CA LYS A 177 -12.53 1.09 7.83
C LYS A 177 -11.86 0.29 6.73
N VAL A 178 -10.54 0.28 6.70
CA VAL A 178 -9.77 -0.58 5.81
C VAL A 178 -8.69 -1.27 6.62
N THR A 179 -8.55 -2.57 6.41
CA THR A 179 -7.46 -3.37 6.97
C THR A 179 -6.75 -4.11 5.84
N VAL A 180 -5.44 -4.29 6.00
CA VAL A 180 -4.62 -5.01 5.04
C VAL A 180 -3.81 -6.09 5.75
N SER A 181 -3.63 -7.20 5.06
CA SER A 181 -2.74 -8.27 5.48
C SER A 181 -1.74 -8.58 4.38
N SER A 182 -0.50 -8.83 4.78
CA SER A 182 0.61 -9.22 3.91
C SER A 182 1.28 -10.48 4.46
N GLY A 183 1.78 -11.34 3.57
CA GLY A 183 2.48 -12.57 3.94
C GLY A 183 1.64 -13.87 3.83
N PRO A 184 2.25 -15.03 4.13
CA PRO A 184 1.59 -16.32 3.96
C PRO A 184 0.38 -16.48 4.89
N ILE A 185 -0.69 -17.06 4.35
CA ILE A 185 -1.86 -17.53 5.13
C ILE A 185 -1.46 -18.79 5.92
N ARG A 186 -0.54 -18.65 6.88
CA ARG A 186 -0.18 -19.67 7.86
C ARG A 186 -0.55 -19.17 9.24
N GLY A 187 -1.85 -19.23 9.56
CA GLY A 187 -2.35 -19.16 10.94
C GLY A 187 -2.07 -17.87 11.72
N GLY A 188 -1.67 -16.80 11.05
CA GLY A 188 -1.39 -15.50 11.66
C GLY A 188 -0.91 -14.56 10.58
N GLY A 189 -1.83 -13.95 9.84
CA GLY A 189 -1.45 -12.86 8.95
C GLY A 189 -0.80 -11.76 9.78
N TYR A 190 0.27 -11.14 9.27
CA TYR A 190 0.78 -9.90 9.81
C TYR A 190 -0.28 -8.82 9.52
N ALA A 191 -1.25 -8.69 10.43
CA ALA A 191 -2.01 -7.46 10.55
C ALA A 191 -1.01 -6.42 11.04
N ALA A 192 -0.52 -5.58 10.13
CA ALA A 192 0.34 -4.48 10.52
C ALA A 192 -0.51 -3.48 11.31
N GLY A 193 -0.35 -3.51 12.63
CA GLY A 193 -0.97 -2.59 13.58
C GLY A 193 -1.55 -3.30 14.79
N THR A 194 -0.70 -3.62 15.78
CA THR A 194 -0.91 -3.42 17.23
C THR A 194 0.29 -4.01 17.99
N GLU A 195 1.21 -3.16 18.44
CA GLU A 195 2.16 -3.50 19.51
C GLU A 195 1.48 -3.24 20.87
N ASP A 196 0.62 -4.17 21.27
CA ASP A 196 0.46 -4.56 22.68
C ASP A 196 -0.20 -5.94 22.70
N SER A 197 0.62 -6.97 22.91
CA SER A 197 0.20 -8.38 22.93
C SER A 197 -0.65 -8.75 24.16
N SER A 198 -0.88 -7.84 25.11
CA SER A 198 -1.56 -8.16 26.36
C SER A 198 -3.05 -7.82 26.39
N GLU A 199 -3.51 -6.83 25.60
CA GLU A 199 -4.92 -6.40 25.57
C GLU A 199 -5.77 -7.11 24.49
N TYR A 200 -5.15 -7.94 23.63
CA TYR A 200 -5.88 -8.70 22.59
C TYR A 200 -6.17 -10.17 22.97
N SER A 201 -5.62 -10.68 24.08
CA SER A 201 -5.89 -12.05 24.53
C SER A 201 -7.38 -12.29 24.88
N GLU A 202 -8.12 -11.23 25.20
CA GLU A 202 -9.51 -11.35 25.68
C GLU A 202 -10.55 -11.22 24.55
N TYR A 203 -10.16 -10.79 23.34
CA TYR A 203 -11.05 -10.77 22.16
C TYR A 203 -10.71 -11.84 21.10
N SER A 204 -9.66 -12.62 21.32
CA SER A 204 -9.41 -13.89 20.62
C SER A 204 -10.28 -15.07 21.12
N GLY A 205 -11.23 -14.81 22.02
CA GLY A 205 -12.23 -15.76 22.51
C GLY A 205 -13.39 -16.02 21.54
N ALA A 206 -13.12 -16.11 20.24
CA ALA A 206 -14.01 -16.72 19.25
C ALA A 206 -13.16 -17.10 18.04
N GLY A 207 -12.39 -18.18 18.18
CA GLY A 207 -11.91 -18.93 17.03
C GLY A 207 -13.12 -19.37 16.21
N THR A 208 -13.48 -18.56 15.21
CA THR A 208 -14.23 -19.08 14.09
C THR A 208 -13.24 -19.95 13.34
N GLU A 209 -13.33 -21.24 13.64
CA GLU A 209 -13.00 -22.31 12.72
C GLU A 209 -13.63 -21.93 11.38
N TYR A 210 -12.86 -21.26 10.52
CA TYR A 210 -13.22 -21.14 9.12
C TYR A 210 -13.09 -22.56 8.59
N GLY A 211 -14.25 -23.24 8.61
CA GLY A 211 -14.46 -24.49 7.94
C GLY A 211 -13.79 -24.42 6.59
N GLY A 212 -12.88 -25.38 6.37
CA GLY A 212 -12.29 -25.59 5.07
C GLY A 212 -13.39 -25.90 4.09
N GLU A 213 -13.86 -24.88 3.37
CA GLU A 213 -14.45 -25.09 2.07
C GLU A 213 -13.29 -25.24 1.10
N GLY A 214 -12.91 -26.51 0.94
CA GLY A 214 -11.87 -26.95 0.03
C GLY A 214 -12.15 -26.42 -1.36
N ASN A 215 -11.33 -25.45 -1.78
CA ASN A 215 -11.12 -25.20 -3.19
C ASN A 215 -9.67 -24.79 -3.43
N GLY A 216 -8.75 -25.74 -3.25
CA GLY A 216 -7.52 -25.91 -4.03
C GLY A 216 -6.58 -24.72 -4.26
N THR A 217 -6.71 -23.59 -3.58
CA THR A 217 -5.76 -22.49 -3.73
C THR A 217 -4.55 -22.78 -2.85
N ALA A 218 -3.45 -23.16 -3.49
CA ALA A 218 -2.15 -23.29 -2.84
C ALA A 218 -1.88 -22.07 -1.93
N PRO A 219 -1.27 -22.27 -0.76
CA PRO A 219 -0.92 -21.16 0.13
C PRO A 219 -0.09 -20.15 -0.67
N LEU A 220 -0.44 -18.86 -0.58
CA LEU A 220 0.31 -17.79 -1.24
C LEU A 220 1.66 -17.69 -0.54
N VAL A 221 2.68 -18.28 -1.16
CA VAL A 221 4.02 -18.39 -0.60
C VAL A 221 4.79 -17.09 -0.92
N PRO A 222 5.41 -16.45 0.07
CA PRO A 222 6.27 -15.31 -0.19
C PRO A 222 7.49 -15.71 -1.02
N VAL A 223 8.09 -14.76 -1.71
CA VAL A 223 9.23 -15.03 -2.60
C VAL A 223 10.51 -15.07 -1.79
N ASP A 224 11.22 -16.19 -1.79
CA ASP A 224 12.53 -16.31 -1.16
C ASP A 224 13.56 -15.50 -1.96
N ILE A 225 14.06 -14.43 -1.34
CA ILE A 225 15.06 -13.54 -1.91
C ILE A 225 16.40 -13.67 -1.17
N THR A 226 16.70 -14.83 -0.55
CA THR A 226 17.91 -15.06 0.26
C THR A 226 19.19 -15.19 -0.57
N VAL A 227 19.10 -15.75 -1.78
CA VAL A 227 20.24 -15.88 -2.69
C VAL A 227 20.24 -14.72 -3.67
N ALA A 228 21.40 -14.07 -3.84
CA ALA A 228 21.53 -12.96 -4.77
C ALA A 228 21.49 -13.49 -6.21
N GLY A 229 20.77 -12.81 -7.09
CA GLY A 229 20.61 -13.20 -8.48
C GLY A 229 19.28 -12.75 -9.04
N ASP A 230 19.06 -13.07 -10.31
CA ASP A 230 17.83 -12.72 -11.01
C ASP A 230 16.72 -13.72 -10.65
N ILE A 231 15.52 -13.21 -10.36
CA ILE A 231 14.31 -14.01 -10.13
C ILE A 231 13.31 -13.65 -11.21
N LYS A 232 12.95 -14.62 -12.04
CA LYS A 232 11.98 -14.45 -13.13
C LYS A 232 10.57 -14.78 -12.65
N ASP A 233 9.59 -14.23 -13.37
CA ASP A 233 8.17 -14.58 -13.23
C ASP A 233 7.59 -14.35 -11.82
N VAL A 234 8.04 -13.31 -11.12
CA VAL A 234 7.47 -12.90 -9.84
C VAL A 234 6.09 -12.28 -10.07
N GLU A 235 5.06 -12.93 -9.54
CA GLU A 235 3.68 -12.43 -9.61
C GLU A 235 3.33 -11.65 -8.34
N PHE A 236 3.02 -10.37 -8.49
CA PHE A 236 2.37 -9.59 -7.45
C PHE A 236 0.86 -9.79 -7.58
N LYS A 237 0.20 -10.10 -6.46
CA LYS A 237 -1.22 -10.44 -6.42
C LYS A 237 -1.94 -9.67 -5.33
N TYR A 238 -3.25 -9.59 -5.45
CA TYR A 238 -4.09 -9.02 -4.41
C TYR A 238 -5.49 -9.62 -4.35
N SER A 239 -6.13 -9.43 -3.20
CA SER A 239 -7.55 -9.67 -3.02
C SER A 239 -8.20 -8.47 -2.36
N VAL A 240 -9.48 -8.26 -2.64
CA VAL A 240 -10.31 -7.25 -2.00
C VAL A 240 -11.59 -7.95 -1.52
N ARG A 241 -11.89 -7.80 -0.24
CA ARG A 241 -13.14 -8.27 0.36
C ARG A 241 -13.88 -7.08 0.94
N TRP A 242 -15.08 -6.85 0.45
CA TRP A 242 -16.01 -5.85 0.96
C TRP A 242 -16.85 -6.45 2.08
N VAL A 243 -16.92 -5.73 3.19
CA VAL A 243 -17.67 -6.15 4.38
C VAL A 243 -18.58 -5.00 4.80
N ARG A 244 -19.87 -5.26 4.94
CA ARG A 244 -20.78 -4.28 5.53
C ARG A 244 -20.50 -4.17 7.03
N SER A 245 -20.34 -2.96 7.55
CA SER A 245 -20.26 -2.67 8.98
C SER A 245 -21.52 -1.92 9.41
N ASP A 246 -22.15 -2.41 10.48
CA ASP A 246 -23.31 -1.74 11.10
C ASP A 246 -22.91 -0.94 12.36
N PHE A 247 -21.62 -0.95 12.74
CA PHE A 247 -21.11 -0.34 13.98
C PHE A 247 -20.17 0.85 13.74
N ASP A 248 -19.43 0.83 12.64
CA ASP A 248 -18.48 1.89 12.31
C ASP A 248 -19.21 3.05 11.61
N SER A 249 -18.94 4.30 12.02
CA SER A 249 -19.51 5.51 11.41
C SER A 249 -18.49 6.20 10.50
N TYR A 250 -18.96 6.80 9.41
CA TYR A 250 -18.11 7.60 8.53
C TYR A 250 -17.49 8.81 9.24
N ASP A 251 -18.24 9.50 10.12
CA ASP A 251 -17.75 10.72 10.76
C ASP A 251 -16.60 10.46 11.76
N SER A 252 -16.61 9.30 12.42
CA SER A 252 -15.58 8.89 13.39
C SER A 252 -14.60 7.88 12.82
N ARG A 253 -14.61 7.64 11.50
CA ARG A 253 -13.79 6.60 10.86
C ARG A 253 -12.29 6.80 11.04
N MET A 254 -11.86 8.06 11.24
CA MET A 254 -10.45 8.41 11.42
C MET A 254 -9.96 8.22 12.86
N ASP A 255 -10.85 8.15 13.86
CA ASP A 255 -10.47 8.16 15.28
C ASP A 255 -9.49 7.03 15.63
N ARG A 256 -9.72 5.84 15.05
CA ARG A 256 -8.85 4.67 15.22
C ARG A 256 -7.45 4.90 14.65
N TYR A 257 -7.34 5.62 13.54
CA TYR A 257 -6.07 5.86 12.85
C TYR A 257 -5.30 7.02 13.49
N LEU A 258 -6.01 8.03 14.00
CA LEU A 258 -5.41 9.13 14.76
C LEU A 258 -4.84 8.65 16.10
N ALA A 259 -5.55 7.76 16.79
CA ALA A 259 -5.05 7.17 18.03
C ALA A 259 -3.69 6.48 17.82
N VAL A 260 -3.52 5.78 16.69
CA VAL A 260 -2.27 5.09 16.32
C VAL A 260 -1.16 6.06 15.92
N ALA A 261 -1.48 7.11 15.15
CA ALA A 261 -0.52 8.14 14.77
C ALA A 261 0.03 8.94 15.97
N LEU A 262 -0.71 8.97 17.09
CA LEU A 262 -0.36 9.68 18.33
C LEU A 262 0.32 8.78 19.38
N LEU A 263 0.57 7.48 19.08
CA LEU A 263 1.29 6.62 20.00
C LEU A 263 2.76 7.05 20.14
N PRO A 264 3.40 6.86 21.32
CA PRO A 264 4.68 7.49 21.69
C PRO A 264 5.83 7.25 20.71
N HIS A 265 5.88 6.10 20.03
CA HIS A 265 6.93 5.79 19.06
C HIS A 265 6.94 6.72 17.83
N HIS A 266 5.81 7.37 17.49
CA HIS A 266 5.75 8.38 16.44
C HIS A 266 6.02 9.82 16.92
N LEU A 267 5.92 10.11 18.23
CA LEU A 267 6.06 11.46 18.78
C LEU A 267 7.35 11.70 19.61
N GLU A 268 8.12 10.67 19.94
CA GLU A 268 9.25 10.81 20.87
C GLU A 268 10.53 11.47 20.33
N ARG A 269 10.58 11.95 19.08
CA ARG A 269 11.80 12.66 18.58
C ARG A 269 11.83 14.17 18.72
N HIS A 270 10.81 14.80 19.31
CA HIS A 270 10.80 16.26 19.49
C HIS A 270 11.26 16.76 20.87
N ARG A 271 11.77 15.90 21.78
CA ARG A 271 12.18 16.35 23.13
C ARG A 271 13.66 16.23 23.50
N LEU A 272 14.56 16.09 22.52
CA LEU A 272 16.01 16.17 22.76
C LEU A 272 16.66 17.22 21.86
N ALA A 273 16.27 18.49 22.03
CA ALA A 273 17.02 19.62 21.48
C ALA A 273 16.74 20.93 22.23
N VAL A 274 16.75 20.93 23.58
CA VAL A 274 17.03 22.15 24.36
C VAL A 274 17.75 21.73 25.65
N THR A 275 19.08 21.74 25.60
CA THR A 275 19.97 21.93 26.75
C THR A 275 20.99 22.97 26.36
#